data_AF-A0A067BQZ5-F1
#
_entry.id   AF-A0A067BQZ5-F1
#
_cell.length_a   1.000
_cell.length_b   1.000
_cell.length_c   1.000
_cell.angle_alpha   90.00
_cell.angle_beta   90.00
_cell.angle_gamma   90.00
#
_symmetry.space_group_name_H-M   'P 1'
#
loop_
_entity.id
_entity.type
_entity.pdbx_description
1 polymer ?
#
loop_
_entity_poly.entity_id
_entity_poly.type
_entity_poly.pdbx_seq_one_letter_code
_entity_poly.pdbx_strand_id
1 'polypeptide(L)' 'MACSCCVGGSGGTLDDALYLFGGFEDNGERSSRLVQYSFATQMWRTIECSGNVPSPRCGHACVIDAAKKELWLFGGQGPE' A
#
# COMPACT_ATOMS: atom_id res chain seq x y z
N MET A 1 16.22 -5.70 0.23
CA MET A 1 15.34 -5.80 1.43
C MET A 1 13.95 -6.18 0.94
N ALA A 2 13.46 -7.36 1.29
CA ALA A 2 12.09 -7.76 1.00
C ALA A 2 11.17 -7.10 2.04
N CYS A 3 10.02 -6.56 1.61
CA CYS A 3 9.00 -6.06 2.54
C CYS A 3 8.41 -7.25 3.31
N SER A 4 8.22 -7.11 4.63
CA SER A 4 7.50 -8.08 5.46
C SER A 4 6.13 -8.37 4.85
N CYS A 5 5.62 -9.57 5.09
CA CYS A 5 4.56 -10.18 4.32
C CYS A 5 3.23 -9.41 4.49
N CYS A 6 2.94 -8.45 3.61
CA CYS A 6 1.68 -7.70 3.63
C CYS A 6 0.53 -8.61 3.16
N VAL A 7 -0.08 -9.37 4.07
CA VAL A 7 -1.25 -10.19 3.72
C VAL A 7 -2.49 -9.30 3.69
N GLY A 8 -3.30 -9.39 2.63
CA GLY A 8 -4.57 -8.67 2.52
C GLY A 8 -4.46 -7.15 2.27
N GLY A 9 -3.28 -6.67 1.87
CA GLY A 9 -3.11 -5.35 1.27
C GLY A 9 -3.64 -5.34 -0.17
N SER A 10 -3.92 -4.15 -0.70
CA SER A 10 -4.30 -4.00 -2.11
C SER A 10 -3.52 -2.86 -2.74
N GLY A 11 -3.46 -2.86 -4.08
CA GLY A 11 -2.56 -1.97 -4.78
C GLY A 11 -2.72 -2.03 -6.28
N GLY A 12 -1.90 -1.25 -6.98
CA GLY A 12 -1.90 -1.15 -8.43
C GLY A 12 -0.51 -0.83 -8.96
N THR A 13 -0.36 -0.87 -10.28
CA THR A 13 0.90 -0.53 -10.94
C THR A 13 0.83 0.87 -11.57
N LEU A 14 1.93 1.62 -11.46
CA LEU A 14 2.12 2.93 -12.08
C LEU A 14 3.61 3.13 -12.36
N ASP A 15 3.96 3.68 -13.53
CA ASP A 15 5.34 4.03 -13.91
C ASP A 15 6.38 2.93 -13.64
N ASP A 16 6.11 1.70 -14.10
CA ASP A 16 6.96 0.51 -13.92
C ASP A 16 7.27 0.17 -12.44
N ALA A 17 6.29 0.44 -11.58
CA ALA A 17 6.33 0.07 -10.20
C ALA A 17 4.99 -0.43 -9.69
N LEU A 18 5.03 -1.34 -8.73
CA LEU A 18 3.87 -1.79 -7.98
C LEU A 18 3.78 -0.99 -6.68
N TYR A 19 2.60 -0.45 -6.37
CA TYR A 19 2.31 0.24 -5.12
C TYR A 19 1.33 -0.59 -4.31
N LEU A 20 1.62 -0.81 -3.03
CA LEU A 20 0.76 -1.56 -2.11
C LEU A 20 0.51 -0.73 -0.85
N PHE A 21 -0.74 -0.67 -0.42
CA PHE A 21 -1.12 -0.02 0.83
C PHE A 21 -1.73 -1.01 1.83
N GLY A 22 -1.33 -0.88 3.08
CA GLY A 22 -1.93 -1.56 4.23
C GLY A 22 -1.77 -3.08 4.22
N GLY A 23 -2.80 -3.79 4.71
CA GLY A 23 -2.73 -5.23 5.00
C GLY A 23 -2.30 -5.51 6.44
N PHE A 24 -1.69 -6.67 6.67
CA PHE A 24 -1.15 -7.09 7.97
C PHE A 24 0.37 -7.12 7.95
N GLU A 25 0.98 -6.73 9.06
CA GLU A 25 2.40 -6.94 9.33
C GLU A 25 2.62 -8.34 9.98
N ASP A 26 3.88 -8.76 10.10
CA ASP A 26 4.24 -10.09 10.64
C ASP A 26 3.78 -10.29 12.11
N ASN A 27 3.55 -9.21 12.86
CA ASN A 27 3.02 -9.24 14.22
C ASN A 27 1.48 -9.34 14.28
N GLY A 28 0.80 -9.41 13.13
CA GLY A 28 -0.66 -9.44 13.03
C GLY A 28 -1.34 -8.08 13.12
N GLU A 29 -0.58 -6.99 13.30
CA GLU A 29 -1.13 -5.64 13.32
C GLU A 29 -1.49 -5.18 11.90
N ARG A 30 -2.54 -4.36 11.79
CA ARG A 30 -2.89 -3.73 10.52
C ARG A 30 -1.88 -2.66 10.19
N SER A 31 -1.55 -2.53 8.91
CA SER A 31 -0.63 -1.51 8.41
C SER A 31 -1.36 -0.37 7.72
N SER A 32 -0.78 0.82 7.78
CA SER A 32 -1.09 1.97 6.90
C SER A 32 0.13 2.36 6.05
N ARG A 33 1.12 1.46 5.92
CA ARG A 33 2.29 1.72 5.09
C ARG A 33 1.93 1.67 3.62
N LEU A 34 2.45 2.64 2.87
CA LEU A 34 2.53 2.59 1.41
C LEU A 34 3.93 2.11 1.05
N VAL A 35 4.02 1.03 0.31
CA VAL A 35 5.29 0.51 -0.22
C VAL A 35 5.25 0.47 -1.73
N GLN A 36 6.41 0.68 -2.33
CA GLN A 36 6.59 0.62 -3.77
C GLN A 36 7.68 -0.39 -4.11
N TYR A 37 7.39 -1.26 -5.08
CA TYR A 37 8.37 -2.11 -5.72
C TYR A 37 8.68 -1.59 -7.12
N SER A 38 9.95 -1.29 -7.40
CA SER A 38 10.40 -0.92 -8.74
C SER A 38 10.78 -2.18 -9.52
N PHE A 39 10.17 -2.39 -10.70
CA PHE A 39 10.54 -3.52 -11.56
C PHE A 39 11.94 -3.35 -12.16
N ALA A 40 12.31 -2.11 -12.52
CA ALA A 40 13.63 -1.80 -13.06
C ALA A 40 14.79 -2.14 -12.10
N THR A 41 14.65 -1.81 -10.80
CA THR A 41 15.70 -2.05 -9.81
C THR A 41 15.50 -3.32 -8.99
N GLN A 42 14.32 -3.93 -9.07
CA GLN A 42 13.88 -5.05 -8.25
C GLN A 42 13.97 -4.78 -6.74
N MET A 43 13.79 -3.52 -6.35
CA MET A 43 13.88 -3.08 -4.95
C MET A 43 12.55 -2.58 -4.43
N TRP A 44 12.30 -2.89 -3.16
CA TRP A 44 11.23 -2.30 -2.36
C TRP A 44 11.71 -1.00 -1.71
N ARG A 45 10.81 -0.02 -1.62
CA ARG A 45 10.97 1.17 -0.80
C ARG A 45 9.67 1.52 -0.09
N THR A 46 9.78 2.06 1.10
CA THR A 46 8.65 2.65 1.82
C THR A 46 8.44 4.07 1.32
N ILE A 47 7.19 4.42 1.04
CA ILE A 47 6.79 5.77 0.69
C ILE A 47 6.23 6.43 1.94
N GLU A 48 6.82 7.54 2.35
CA GLU A 48 6.28 8.34 3.44
C GLU A 48 5.07 9.12 2.94
N CYS A 49 3.91 8.86 3.57
CA CYS A 49 2.68 9.59 3.31
C CYS A 49 2.48 10.65 4.39
N SER A 50 2.05 11.85 4.00
CA SER A 50 1.75 12.95 4.91
C SER A 50 0.36 13.51 4.64
N GLY A 51 -0.19 14.24 5.62
CA GLY A 51 -1.55 14.78 5.55
C GLY A 51 -2.61 13.78 6.01
N ASN A 52 -3.72 13.69 5.29
CA ASN A 52 -4.85 12.85 5.65
C ASN A 52 -4.67 11.41 5.16
N VAL A 53 -3.77 10.68 5.82
CA VAL A 53 -3.47 9.29 5.49
C VAL A 53 -4.55 8.36 6.08
N PRO A 54 -5.08 7.41 5.31
CA PRO A 54 -6.05 6.43 5.81
C PRO A 54 -5.51 5.67 7.03
N SER A 55 -6.38 5.41 8.01
CA SER A 55 -6.04 4.55 9.16
C SER A 55 -5.60 3.15 8.71
N PRO A 56 -4.77 2.44 9.51
CA PRO A 56 -4.33 1.09 9.19
C PRO A 56 -5.50 0.18 8.86
N ARG A 57 -5.41 -0.56 7.74
CA ARG A 57 -6.56 -1.34 7.23
C ARG A 57 -6.17 -2.51 6.35
N CYS A 58 -7.02 -3.53 6.33
CA CYS A 58 -6.90 -4.72 5.49
C CYS A 58 -8.19 -4.98 4.70
N GLY A 59 -8.11 -5.75 3.61
CA GLY A 59 -9.27 -6.18 2.84
C GLY A 59 -10.03 -5.03 2.16
N HIS A 60 -9.36 -3.91 1.91
CA HIS A 60 -9.89 -2.80 1.14
C HIS A 60 -9.67 -3.02 -0.36
N ALA A 61 -10.44 -2.33 -1.20
CA ALA A 61 -10.15 -2.20 -2.62
C ALA A 61 -9.22 -0.99 -2.84
N CYS A 62 -8.33 -1.08 -3.82
CA CYS A 62 -7.42 -0.02 -4.22
C CYS A 62 -7.46 0.18 -5.72
N VAL A 63 -7.42 1.44 -6.17
CA VAL A 63 -7.24 1.82 -7.57
C VAL A 63 -6.26 2.99 -7.66
N ILE A 64 -5.45 3.00 -8.72
CA ILE A 64 -4.54 4.10 -9.02
C ILE A 64 -5.11 4.90 -10.20
N ASP A 65 -5.29 6.20 -10.00
CA ASP A 65 -5.51 7.15 -11.09
C ASP A 65 -4.14 7.57 -11.63
N ALA A 66 -3.77 7.00 -12.79
CA ALA A 66 -2.48 7.29 -13.42
C ALA A 66 -2.35 8.73 -13.92
N ALA A 67 -3.46 9.39 -14.29
CA ALA A 67 -3.43 10.75 -14.80
C ALA A 67 -3.15 11.76 -13.68
N LYS A 68 -3.72 11.52 -12.49
CA LYS A 68 -3.52 12.36 -11.31
C LYS A 68 -2.40 11.90 -10.39
N LYS A 69 -1.89 10.67 -10.61
CA LYS A 69 -0.92 10.00 -9.73
C LYS A 69 -1.46 9.86 -8.29
N GLU A 70 -2.73 9.51 -8.18
CA GLU A 70 -3.44 9.36 -6.91
C GLU A 70 -3.77 7.88 -6.65
N LEU A 71 -3.68 7.47 -5.39
CA LEU A 71 -4.08 6.13 -4.95
C LEU A 71 -5.36 6.25 -4.11
N TRP A 72 -6.41 5.59 -4.57
CA TRP A 72 -7.74 5.63 -3.98
C TRP A 72 -8.03 4.31 -3.29
N LEU A 73 -8.48 4.40 -2.03
CA LEU A 73 -8.86 3.25 -1.22
C LEU A 73 -10.37 3.27 -0.96
N PHE A 74 -11.01 2.11 -1.05
CA PHE A 74 -12.43 1.96 -0.72
C PHE A 74 -12.66 0.78 0.22
N GLY A 75 -13.40 1.03 1.29
CA GLY A 75 -13.76 0.02 2.29
C GLY A 75 -12.57 -0.51 3.09
N GLY A 76 -12.63 -1.81 3.40
CA GLY A 76 -11.73 -2.51 4.31
C GLY A 76 -12.12 -2.37 5.78
N GLN A 77 -11.38 -3.07 6.64
CA GLN A 77 -11.54 -2.99 8.09
C GLN A 77 -10.33 -2.29 8.71
N GLY A 78 -10.61 -1.23 9.48
CA GLY A 78 -9.63 -0.53 10.32
C GLY A 78 -9.90 -0.75 11.82
N PRO A 79 -9.01 -0.30 12.70
CA PRO A 79 -9.10 -0.48 14.16
C PRO A 79 -10.18 0.42 14.83
N GLU A 80 -11.32 0.64 14.16
CA GLU A 80 -12.45 1.39 14.73
C GLU A 80 -13.03 0.73 15.98
#